data_AF-A0A126NV27-F1
#
_entry.id   AF-A0A126NV27-F1
#
_cell.length_a   1.000
_cell.length_b   1.000
_cell.length_c   1.000
_cell.angle_alpha   90.00
_cell.angle_beta   90.00
_cell.angle_gamma   90.00
#
_symmetry.space_group_name_H-M   'P 1'
#
loop_
_entity.id
_entity.type
_entity.pdbx_description
1 polymer ?
#
loop_
_entity_poly.entity_id
_entity_poly.type
_entity_poly.pdbx_seq_one_letter_code
_entity_poly.pdbx_strand_id
1 'polypeptide(L)'
;MARLNINPQFGARIAGMPRWAAWLSMAASLVVGVTLFLLAASLALILIPVVMVVGAIAMWRLKSRLKAAGFGQPHPFSRPQSQPGRVDVIDVEYRVIEPGEKPRT
;
A
#
# COMPACT_ATOMS: atom_id res chain seq x y z
N MET A 1 -51.63 -13.33 19.48
CA MET A 1 -50.27 -13.69 19.00
C MET A 1 -50.33 -13.89 17.50
N ALA A 2 -49.91 -12.90 16.72
CA ALA A 2 -49.97 -12.99 15.26
C ALA A 2 -48.77 -13.78 14.74
N ARG A 3 -49.00 -14.92 14.07
CA ARG A 3 -47.95 -15.62 13.32
C ARG A 3 -47.80 -14.91 11.97
N LEU A 4 -46.74 -14.12 11.86
CA LEU A 4 -46.29 -13.52 10.60
C LEU A 4 -45.77 -14.65 9.70
N ASN A 5 -46.62 -15.11 8.77
CA ASN A 5 -46.24 -16.10 7.77
C ASN A 5 -45.49 -15.36 6.64
N ILE A 6 -44.20 -15.12 6.85
CA ILE A 6 -43.33 -14.44 5.89
C ILE A 6 -43.10 -15.41 4.72
N ASN A 7 -43.96 -15.29 3.70
CA ASN A 7 -43.87 -15.89 2.38
C ASN A 7 -43.57 -17.41 2.28
N PRO A 8 -44.59 -18.28 2.37
CA PRO A 8 -44.51 -19.63 1.82
C PRO A 8 -44.27 -19.65 0.29
N GLN A 9 -44.40 -18.49 -0.36
CA GLN A 9 -44.31 -18.33 -1.82
C GLN A 9 -42.88 -18.44 -2.37
N PHE A 10 -41.85 -18.13 -1.57
CA PHE A 10 -40.46 -18.28 -2.02
C PHE A 10 -40.04 -19.75 -2.06
N GLY A 11 -40.43 -20.56 -1.06
CA GLY A 11 -40.15 -22.00 -1.05
C GLY A 11 -40.91 -22.78 -2.13
N ALA A 12 -42.17 -22.40 -2.40
CA ALA A 12 -43.01 -23.08 -3.39
C ALA A 12 -42.52 -22.90 -4.84
N ARG A 13 -41.92 -21.75 -5.20
CA ARG A 13 -41.36 -21.54 -6.54
C ARG A 13 -40.06 -22.30 -6.77
N ILE A 14 -39.24 -22.45 -5.73
CA ILE A 14 -37.97 -23.16 -5.81
C ILE A 14 -38.20 -24.68 -5.92
N ALA A 15 -39.27 -25.20 -5.32
CA ALA A 15 -39.62 -26.63 -5.37
C ALA A 15 -40.06 -27.14 -6.77
N GLY A 16 -40.46 -26.24 -7.68
CA GLY A 16 -40.86 -26.57 -9.05
C GLY A 16 -39.80 -26.29 -10.12
N MET A 17 -38.58 -25.86 -9.74
CA MET A 17 -37.56 -25.49 -10.72
C MET A 17 -36.89 -26.73 -11.32
N PRO A 18 -36.85 -26.84 -12.65
CA PRO A 18 -36.21 -27.97 -13.30
C PRO A 18 -34.69 -27.95 -13.05
N ARG A 19 -34.08 -29.13 -12.87
CA ARG A 19 -32.68 -29.29 -12.44
C ARG A 19 -31.65 -28.56 -13.34
N TRP A 20 -31.97 -28.37 -14.62
CA TRP A 20 -31.13 -27.60 -15.56
C TRP A 20 -31.09 -26.11 -15.22
N ALA A 21 -32.19 -25.53 -14.72
CA ALA A 21 -32.25 -24.14 -14.29
C ALA A 21 -31.42 -23.89 -13.02
N ALA A 22 -31.35 -24.88 -12.13
CA ALA A 22 -30.50 -24.82 -10.94
C ALA A 22 -29.00 -24.82 -11.30
N TRP A 23 -28.59 -25.60 -12.30
CA TRP A 23 -27.20 -25.58 -12.76
C TRP A 23 -26.84 -24.26 -13.45
N LEU A 24 -27.75 -23.71 -14.27
CA LEU A 24 -27.57 -22.39 -14.89
C LEU A 24 -27.49 -21.26 -13.86
N SER A 25 -28.31 -21.27 -12.80
CA SER A 25 -28.24 -20.24 -11.77
C SER A 25 -26.93 -20.33 -10.97
N MET A 26 -26.44 -21.54 -10.74
CA MET A 26 -25.15 -21.78 -10.09
C MET A 26 -23.99 -21.25 -10.97
N ALA A 27 -24.01 -21.55 -12.27
CA ALA A 27 -23.04 -21.02 -13.23
C ALA A 27 -23.11 -19.50 -13.34
N ALA A 28 -24.31 -18.93 -13.43
CA ALA A 28 -24.50 -17.48 -13.49
C ALA A 28 -23.99 -16.78 -12.23
N SER A 29 -24.24 -17.36 -11.05
CA SER A 29 -23.71 -16.83 -9.78
C SER A 29 -22.19 -16.82 -9.76
N LEU A 30 -21.56 -17.86 -10.30
CA LEU A 30 -20.10 -17.94 -10.42
C LEU A 30 -19.55 -16.88 -11.37
N VAL A 31 -20.19 -16.69 -12.54
CA VAL A 31 -19.82 -15.63 -13.49
C VAL A 31 -19.93 -14.26 -12.84
N VAL A 32 -21.05 -13.96 -12.17
CA VAL A 32 -21.24 -12.69 -11.46
C VAL A 32 -20.16 -12.47 -10.39
N GLY A 33 -19.84 -13.51 -9.61
CA GLY A 33 -18.76 -13.45 -8.62
C GLY A 33 -17.41 -13.13 -9.25
N VAL A 34 -17.06 -13.80 -10.35
CA VAL A 34 -15.81 -13.55 -11.09
C VAL A 34 -15.79 -12.14 -11.68
N THR A 35 -16.89 -11.67 -12.27
CA THR A 35 -16.98 -10.31 -12.82
C THR A 35 -16.80 -9.25 -11.73
N LEU A 36 -17.46 -9.42 -10.58
CA LEU A 36 -17.29 -8.51 -9.44
C LEU A 36 -15.87 -8.54 -8.89
N PHE A 37 -15.25 -9.72 -8.82
CA PHE A 37 -13.85 -9.86 -8.39
C PHE A 37 -12.90 -9.14 -9.36
N LEU A 38 -13.09 -9.31 -10.67
CA LEU A 38 -12.29 -8.62 -11.70
C LEU A 38 -12.47 -7.10 -11.63
N LEU A 39 -13.69 -6.62 -11.40
CA LEU A 39 -13.96 -5.20 -11.18
C LEU A 39 -13.22 -4.68 -9.94
N ALA A 40 -13.30 -5.40 -8.83
CA ALA A 40 -12.61 -5.03 -7.60
C ALA A 40 -11.08 -5.07 -7.77
N ALA A 41 -10.54 -6.10 -8.42
CA ALA A 41 -9.12 -6.25 -8.70
C ALA A 41 -8.60 -5.16 -9.65
N SER A 42 -9.36 -4.83 -10.70
CA SER A 42 -9.04 -3.75 -11.62
C SER A 42 -9.03 -2.39 -10.91
N LEU A 43 -10.03 -2.13 -10.07
CA LEU A 43 -10.07 -0.93 -9.25
C LEU A 43 -8.89 -0.88 -8.28
N ALA A 44 -8.58 -1.99 -7.61
CA ALA A 44 -7.45 -2.10 -6.70
C ALA A 44 -6.11 -1.86 -7.41
N LEU A 45 -5.94 -2.34 -8.64
CA LEU A 45 -4.73 -2.11 -9.44
C LEU A 45 -4.41 -0.62 -9.61
N ILE A 46 -5.45 0.21 -9.77
CA ILE A 46 -5.34 1.66 -9.86
C ILE A 46 -5.25 2.30 -8.47
N LEU A 47 -5.98 1.79 -7.49
CA LEU A 47 -6.05 2.36 -6.15
C LEU A 47 -4.74 2.16 -5.36
N ILE A 48 -4.07 1.02 -5.49
CA ILE A 48 -2.81 0.69 -4.81
C ILE A 48 -1.74 1.77 -5.04
N PRO A 49 -1.38 2.16 -6.28
CA PRO A 49 -0.36 3.17 -6.49
C PRO A 49 -0.78 4.54 -5.93
N VAL A 50 -2.05 4.91 -6.04
CA VAL A 50 -2.58 6.16 -5.47
C VAL A 50 -2.42 6.18 -3.95
N VAL A 51 -2.83 5.10 -3.27
CA VAL A 51 -2.71 4.98 -1.82
C VAL A 51 -1.25 4.94 -1.39
N MET A 52 -0.36 4.30 -2.15
CA MET A 52 1.08 4.34 -1.89
C MET A 52 1.63 5.77 -1.90
N VAL A 53 1.30 6.57 -2.92
CA VAL A 53 1.74 7.96 -3.02
C VAL A 53 1.19 8.80 -1.87
N VAL A 54 -0.12 8.71 -1.60
CA VAL A 54 -0.76 9.44 -0.50
C VAL A 54 -0.17 9.03 0.85
N GLY A 55 0.06 7.73 1.08
CA GLY A 55 0.68 7.21 2.29
C GLY A 55 2.11 7.71 2.49
N ALA A 56 2.92 7.74 1.42
CA ALA A 56 4.27 8.28 1.45
C ALA A 56 4.27 9.78 1.81
N ILE A 57 3.39 10.57 1.20
CA ILE A 57 3.24 12.01 1.48
C ILE A 57 2.77 12.21 2.93
N ALA A 58 1.78 11.46 3.38
CA ALA A 58 1.24 11.55 4.73
C ALA A 58 2.32 11.21 5.78
N MET A 59 3.10 10.16 5.54
CA MET A 59 4.19 9.76 6.43
C MET A 59 5.31 10.80 6.44
N TRP A 60 5.65 11.39 5.29
CA TRP A 60 6.62 12.49 5.22
C TRP A 60 6.12 13.71 6.00
N ARG A 61 4.85 14.06 5.85
CA ARG A 61 4.24 15.17 6.58
C ARG A 61 4.19 14.91 8.08
N LEU A 62 3.84 13.70 8.52
CA LEU A 62 3.84 13.31 9.92
C LEU A 62 5.25 13.39 10.51
N LYS A 63 6.27 12.85 9.80
CA LYS A 63 7.68 12.96 10.21
C LYS A 63 8.13 14.41 10.30
N SER A 64 7.70 15.28 9.37
CA SER A 64 8.02 16.72 9.42
C SER A 64 7.41 17.40 10.65
N ARG A 65 6.20 17.02 11.04
CA ARG A 65 5.51 17.55 12.22
C ARG A 65 6.14 17.05 13.52
N LEU A 66 6.55 15.80 13.58
CA LEU A 66 7.27 15.23 14.73
C LEU A 66 8.64 15.88 14.91
N LYS A 67 9.39 16.11 13.82
CA LYS A 67 10.63 16.90 13.86
C LYS A 67 10.39 18.34 14.32
N ALA A 68 9.33 18.99 13.84
CA ALA A 68 8.96 20.33 14.26
C ALA A 68 8.50 20.39 15.73
N ALA A 69 7.96 19.29 16.26
CA ALA A 69 7.61 19.12 17.67
C ALA A 69 8.81 18.73 18.56
N GLY A 70 10.03 18.73 18.03
CA GLY A 70 11.26 18.45 18.79
C GLY A 70 11.57 16.96 19.02
N PHE A 71 10.73 16.05 18.53
CA PHE A 71 10.99 14.60 18.63
C PHE A 71 11.92 14.15 17.51
N GLY A 72 13.23 14.25 17.77
CA GLY A 72 14.26 13.67 16.91
C GLY A 72 15.30 14.66 16.43
N GLN A 73 15.80 15.53 17.30
CA GLN A 73 17.03 16.28 17.08
C GLN A 73 18.17 15.25 16.95
N PRO A 74 18.66 14.94 15.74
CA PRO A 74 19.71 13.96 15.55
C PRO A 74 21.00 14.62 16.02
N HIS A 75 21.75 13.90 16.85
CA HIS A 75 23.06 14.34 17.32
C HIS A 75 23.93 14.85 16.15
N PRO A 76 24.78 15.87 16.37
CA PRO A 76 25.66 16.44 15.34
C PRO A 76 26.68 15.47 14.74
N PHE A 77 26.64 14.17 15.10
CA PHE A 77 27.50 13.11 14.59
C PHE A 77 26.76 12.00 13.82
N SER A 78 25.45 12.13 13.59
CA SER A 78 24.72 11.14 12.79
C SER A 78 25.05 11.30 11.30
N ARG A 79 25.96 10.43 10.82
CA ARG A 79 26.35 10.23 9.41
C ARG A 79 25.15 10.43 8.45
N PRO A 80 25.34 11.12 7.32
CA PRO A 80 24.28 11.34 6.35
C PRO A 80 23.70 9.99 5.91
N GLN A 81 22.40 9.88 6.13
CA GLN A 81 21.57 8.75 5.73
C GLN A 81 21.68 8.59 4.21
N SER A 82 22.44 7.60 3.75
CA SER A 82 22.63 7.25 2.34
C SER A 82 21.27 7.19 1.64
N GLN A 83 21.02 8.17 0.78
CA GLN A 83 19.92 8.15 -0.17
C GLN A 83 20.30 7.18 -1.30
N PRO A 84 19.49 6.15 -1.60
CA PRO A 84 19.76 5.27 -2.73
C PRO A 84 19.49 6.06 -4.01
N GLY A 85 20.56 6.59 -4.62
CA GLY A 85 20.49 7.31 -5.89
C GLY A 85 21.28 8.62 -5.95
N ARG A 86 21.85 9.11 -4.83
CA ARG A 86 22.76 10.25 -4.87
C ARG A 86 24.19 9.73 -4.71
N VAL A 87 24.95 9.78 -5.81
CA VAL A 87 26.40 9.55 -5.79
C VAL A 87 26.98 10.58 -4.80
N ASP A 88 27.40 10.11 -3.63
CA ASP A 88 28.20 10.90 -2.70
C ASP A 88 29.56 11.09 -3.38
N VAL A 89 29.70 12.22 -4.08
CA VAL A 89 31.02 12.67 -4.54
C VAL A 89 31.74 13.14 -3.29
N ILE A 90 32.50 12.23 -2.70
CA ILE A 90 33.40 12.55 -1.60
C ILE A 90 34.55 13.34 -2.22
N ASP A 91 34.49 14.66 -2.07
CA ASP A 91 35.59 15.56 -2.44
C ASP A 91 36.69 15.41 -1.38
N VAL A 92 37.47 14.34 -1.51
CA VAL A 92 38.69 14.16 -0.72
C VAL A 92 39.72 15.11 -1.29
N GLU A 93 39.90 16.24 -0.60
CA GLU A 93 41.00 17.15 -0.86
C GLU A 93 42.32 16.38 -0.63
N TYR A 94 42.94 15.90 -1.71
CA TYR A 94 44.21 15.20 -1.67
C TYR A 94 45.31 16.19 -1.30
N ARG A 95 45.72 16.22 -0.03
CA ARG A 95 47.00 16.84 0.34
C ARG A 95 48.11 15.87 -0.06
N VAL A 96 48.76 16.14 -1.20
CA VAL A 96 49.99 15.45 -1.60
C VAL A 96 51.05 15.81 -0.58
N ILE A 97 51.46 14.84 0.25
CA ILE A 97 52.57 15.01 1.18
C ILE A 97 53.84 14.76 0.38
N GLU A 98 54.59 15.82 0.08
CA GLU A 98 55.90 15.68 -0.53
C GLU A 98 56.83 14.90 0.42
N PRO A 99 57.57 13.90 -0.07
CA PRO A 99 58.45 13.07 0.75
C PRO A 99 59.65 13.90 1.24
N GLY A 100 59.45 14.62 2.34
CA GLY A 100 60.47 15.47 2.96
C GLY A 100 59.95 16.47 3.99
N GLU A 101 58.64 16.71 4.08
CA GLU A 101 58.11 17.70 5.02
C GLU A 101 58.11 17.17 6.46
N LYS A 102 58.93 17.80 7.34
CA LYS A 102 59.00 17.45 8.76
C LYS A 102 57.72 17.91 9.47
N PRO A 103 57.04 17.04 10.23
CA PRO A 103 55.82 17.41 10.94
C PRO A 103 56.18 18.44 12.01
N ARG A 104 55.61 19.65 11.87
CA ARG A 104 55.60 20.61 12.97
C ARG A 104 54.32 20.35 13.77
N THR A 105 54.51 19.80 14.95
CA THR A 105 53.52 19.66 16.03
C THR A 105 52.85 20.98 16.36
#